data_AF-A0A9D0C7D3-F1
#
_entry.id   AF-A0A9D0C7D3-F1
#
_cell.length_a   1.000
_cell.length_b   1.000
_cell.length_c   1.000
_cell.angle_alpha   90.00
_cell.angle_beta   90.00
_cell.angle_gamma   90.00
#
_symmetry.space_group_name_H-M   'P 1'
#
loop_
_entity.id
_entity.type
_entity.pdbx_description
1 polymer ?
#
loop_
_entity_poly.entity_id
_entity_poly.type
_entity_poly.pdbx_seq_one_letter_code
_entity_poly.pdbx_strand_id
1 'polypeptide(L)'
;MCICTIKERWSMSEEKQKLLYILNNAGEQAERVLTAFALANIGVSMEHDVTVIVFGEATRLVYKGYAGTVHSPERLPLDKLISDFLAGGGRILVCLPCIKARKVTTDQLIEGVEATTGTVVNDCILEADKVISF
;
A
#
# COMPACT_ATOMS: atom_id res chain seq x y z
N MET A 1 -23.64 -30.01 3.69
CA MET A 1 -22.95 -30.45 2.45
C MET A 1 -22.08 -29.29 1.97
N CYS A 2 -20.75 -29.50 1.97
CA CYS A 2 -19.66 -28.67 1.42
C CYS A 2 -19.49 -27.20 1.87
N ILE A 3 -18.95 -26.99 3.09
CA ILE A 3 -18.13 -25.80 3.40
C ILE A 3 -16.63 -26.15 3.47
N CYS A 4 -16.25 -27.43 3.62
CA CYS A 4 -14.85 -27.86 3.72
C CYS A 4 -14.02 -27.70 2.44
N THR A 5 -14.64 -27.52 1.27
CA THR A 5 -13.92 -27.61 -0.03
C THR A 5 -13.21 -26.33 -0.48
N ILE A 6 -13.33 -25.22 0.25
CA ILE A 6 -12.64 -23.96 -0.13
C ILE A 6 -11.23 -23.92 0.45
N LYS A 7 -11.04 -24.34 1.71
CA LYS A 7 -9.74 -24.38 2.38
C LYS A 7 -8.72 -25.28 1.65
N GLU A 8 -9.18 -26.35 1.03
CA GLU A 8 -8.32 -27.30 0.30
C GLU A 8 -7.96 -26.82 -1.11
N ARG A 9 -8.71 -25.87 -1.70
CA ARG A 9 -8.50 -25.43 -3.09
C ARG A 9 -7.44 -24.34 -3.23
N TRP A 10 -7.06 -23.70 -2.13
CA TRP A 10 -6.08 -22.63 -2.11
C TRP A 10 -4.93 -23.14 -1.25
N SER A 11 -3.95 -23.77 -1.90
CA SER A 11 -2.70 -24.14 -1.26
C SER A 11 -2.07 -22.85 -0.71
N MET A 12 -2.26 -22.60 0.58
CA MET A 12 -1.56 -21.55 1.30
C MET A 12 -0.10 -21.99 1.40
N SER A 13 0.78 -21.36 0.64
CA SER A 13 2.21 -21.47 0.90
C SER A 13 2.46 -20.90 2.31
N GLU A 14 2.92 -21.75 3.24
CA GLU A 14 3.30 -21.38 4.61
C GLU A 14 4.60 -20.54 4.64
N GLU A 15 5.16 -20.20 3.49
CA GLU A 15 6.35 -19.39 3.39
C GLU A 15 6.03 -17.89 3.40
N LYS A 16 6.80 -17.14 4.17
CA LYS A 16 6.77 -15.68 4.16
C LYS A 16 7.12 -15.18 2.76
N GLN A 17 6.27 -14.34 2.18
CA GLN A 17 6.45 -13.76 0.84
C GLN A 17 6.68 -12.25 0.94
N LYS A 18 7.39 -11.69 -0.05
CA LYS A 18 7.51 -10.26 -0.31
C LYS A 18 6.42 -9.81 -1.27
N LEU A 19 5.47 -9.03 -0.77
CA LEU A 19 4.34 -8.52 -1.55
C LEU A 19 4.54 -7.03 -1.86
N LEU A 20 4.50 -6.68 -3.13
CA LEU A 20 4.63 -5.31 -3.61
C LEU A 20 3.32 -4.80 -4.19
N TYR A 21 2.80 -3.72 -3.62
CA TYR A 21 1.59 -3.02 -4.07
C TYR A 21 2.00 -1.68 -4.68
N ILE A 22 1.63 -1.44 -5.94
CA ILE A 22 1.91 -0.18 -6.64
C ILE A 22 0.61 0.59 -6.81
N LEU A 23 0.56 1.84 -6.34
CA LEU A 23 -0.62 2.70 -6.44
C LEU A 23 -0.32 3.93 -7.30
N ASN A 24 -1.20 4.21 -8.26
CA ASN A 24 -1.08 5.39 -9.14
C ASN A 24 -2.23 6.38 -8.98
N ASN A 25 -3.30 6.00 -8.27
CA ASN A 25 -4.51 6.82 -8.09
C ASN A 25 -4.62 7.37 -6.67
N ALA A 26 -5.22 8.56 -6.55
CA ALA A 26 -5.48 9.24 -5.29
C ALA A 26 -6.97 9.16 -4.89
N GLY A 27 -7.44 10.08 -4.05
CA GLY A 27 -8.77 10.05 -3.44
C GLY A 27 -9.94 10.09 -4.42
N GLU A 28 -9.73 10.54 -5.66
CA GLU A 28 -10.73 10.53 -6.72
C GLU A 28 -11.16 9.11 -7.14
N GLN A 29 -10.35 8.09 -6.80
CA GLN A 29 -10.69 6.68 -6.94
C GLN A 29 -10.64 5.98 -5.58
N ALA A 30 -11.38 6.53 -4.61
CA ALA A 30 -11.40 6.09 -3.21
C ALA A 30 -11.54 4.56 -3.06
N GLU A 31 -12.49 3.93 -3.75
CA GLU A 31 -12.67 2.47 -3.63
C GLU A 31 -11.44 1.65 -4.02
N ARG A 32 -10.73 2.08 -5.07
CA ARG A 32 -9.51 1.43 -5.55
C ARG A 32 -8.39 1.55 -4.51
N VAL A 33 -8.20 2.76 -3.98
CA VAL A 33 -7.18 3.04 -2.96
C VAL A 33 -7.48 2.30 -1.65
N LEU A 34 -8.72 2.35 -1.19
CA LEU A 34 -9.16 1.66 0.03
C LEU A 34 -9.07 0.15 -0.13
N THR A 35 -9.27 -0.39 -1.34
CA THR A 35 -9.09 -1.82 -1.62
C THR A 35 -7.62 -2.21 -1.58
N ALA A 36 -6.75 -1.41 -2.18
CA ALA A 36 -5.32 -1.64 -2.16
C ALA A 36 -4.77 -1.71 -0.72
N PHE A 37 -5.09 -0.71 0.12
CA PHE A 37 -4.64 -0.68 1.51
C PHE A 37 -5.30 -1.75 2.38
N ALA A 38 -6.58 -2.10 2.15
CA ALA A 38 -7.20 -3.22 2.85
C ALA A 38 -6.50 -4.55 2.54
N LEU A 39 -6.18 -4.80 1.27
CA LEU A 39 -5.43 -6.01 0.87
C LEU A 39 -4.00 -6.00 1.41
N ALA A 40 -3.32 -4.85 1.41
CA ALA A 40 -1.99 -4.73 2.00
C ALA A 40 -2.00 -5.02 3.51
N ASN A 41 -2.99 -4.53 4.25
CA ASN A 41 -3.19 -4.86 5.67
C ASN A 41 -3.42 -6.36 5.90
N ILE A 42 -4.20 -7.01 5.04
CA ILE A 42 -4.40 -8.46 5.11
C ILE A 42 -3.08 -9.20 4.85
N GLY A 43 -2.28 -8.77 3.87
CA GLY A 43 -0.95 -9.33 3.62
C GLY A 43 -0.03 -9.22 4.84
N VAL A 44 -0.03 -8.06 5.52
CA VAL A 44 0.70 -7.88 6.78
C VAL A 44 0.17 -8.81 7.89
N SER A 45 -1.16 -8.95 7.99
CA SER A 45 -1.80 -9.83 8.98
C SER A 45 -1.53 -11.32 8.71
N MET A 46 -1.19 -11.68 7.47
CA MET A 46 -0.72 -13.00 7.05
C MET A 46 0.80 -13.17 7.22
N GLU A 47 1.45 -12.25 7.95
CA GLU A 47 2.89 -12.28 8.28
C GLU A 47 3.81 -12.15 7.05
N HIS A 48 3.31 -11.64 5.93
CA HIS A 48 4.11 -11.35 4.74
C HIS A 48 4.84 -10.01 4.84
N ASP A 49 5.96 -9.88 4.12
CA ASP A 49 6.69 -8.61 3.99
C ASP A 49 6.01 -7.73 2.94
N VAL A 50 5.18 -6.78 3.38
CA VAL A 50 4.37 -5.96 2.47
C VAL A 50 4.96 -4.56 2.30
N THR A 51 5.13 -4.16 1.03
CA THR A 51 5.56 -2.81 0.66
C THR A 51 4.55 -2.18 -0.29
N VAL A 52 4.14 -0.95 0.00
CA VAL A 52 3.29 -0.13 -0.86
C VAL A 52 4.14 0.98 -1.46
N ILE A 53 4.13 1.14 -2.78
CA ILE A 53 4.79 2.24 -3.48
C ILE A 53 3.74 3.14 -4.12
N VAL A 54 3.79 4.43 -3.82
CA VAL A 54 2.88 5.43 -4.40
C VAL A 54 3.59 6.29 -5.45
N PHE A 55 3.04 6.32 -6.66
CA PHE A 55 3.52 7.13 -7.79
C PHE A 55 2.50 8.17 -8.23
N GLY A 56 2.98 9.16 -9.00
CA GLY A 56 2.11 10.11 -9.69
C GLY A 56 1.15 10.82 -8.74
N GLU A 57 -0.15 10.74 -9.03
CA GLU A 57 -1.19 11.34 -8.18
C GLU A 57 -1.32 10.65 -6.82
N ALA A 58 -1.07 9.33 -6.72
CA ALA A 58 -1.15 8.59 -5.46
C ALA A 58 -0.16 9.10 -4.40
N THR A 59 0.86 9.88 -4.77
CA THR A 59 1.73 10.53 -3.79
C THR A 59 0.95 11.41 -2.81
N ARG A 60 -0.22 11.95 -3.21
CA ARG A 60 -1.11 12.72 -2.32
C ARG A 60 -1.61 11.91 -1.13
N LEU A 61 -1.76 10.58 -1.28
CA LEU A 61 -2.27 9.70 -0.21
C LEU A 61 -1.43 9.76 1.07
N VAL A 62 -0.14 10.09 0.95
CA VAL A 62 0.81 10.13 2.07
C VAL A 62 1.12 11.55 2.54
N TYR A 63 0.42 12.56 2.03
CA TYR A 63 0.57 13.94 2.52
C TYR A 63 -0.18 14.09 3.85
N LYS A 64 0.40 14.84 4.79
CA LYS A 64 -0.25 15.13 6.08
C LYS A 64 -1.66 15.68 5.87
N GLY A 65 -2.64 15.01 6.46
CA GLY A 65 -4.06 15.39 6.41
C GLY A 65 -4.84 14.96 5.16
N TYR A 66 -4.19 14.49 4.08
CA TYR A 66 -4.91 14.11 2.86
C TYR A 66 -5.67 12.78 3.03
N ALA A 67 -5.08 11.77 3.67
CA ALA A 67 -5.72 10.47 3.83
C ALA A 67 -7.08 10.54 4.55
N GLY A 68 -7.24 11.49 5.49
CA GLY A 68 -8.51 11.70 6.20
C GLY A 68 -9.65 12.20 5.31
N THR A 69 -9.37 12.67 4.08
CA THR A 69 -10.38 13.09 3.12
C THR A 69 -10.82 11.96 2.18
N VAL A 70 -10.20 10.77 2.26
CA VAL A 70 -10.49 9.65 1.36
C VAL A 70 -11.36 8.61 2.08
N HIS A 71 -12.62 8.50 1.64
CA HIS A 71 -13.60 7.60 2.23
C HIS A 71 -14.52 7.00 1.15
N SER A 72 -15.11 5.84 1.47
CA SER A 72 -16.19 5.20 0.70
C SER A 72 -17.19 4.57 1.69
N PRO A 73 -18.50 4.53 1.38
CA PRO A 73 -19.49 3.90 2.26
C PRO A 73 -19.09 2.49 2.70
N GLU A 74 -19.37 2.16 3.96
CA GLU A 74 -19.12 0.84 4.56
C GLU A 74 -17.65 0.38 4.61
N ARG A 75 -16.68 1.26 4.30
CA ARG A 75 -15.25 0.97 4.40
C ARG A 75 -14.60 1.77 5.52
N LEU A 76 -13.51 1.24 6.07
CA LEU A 76 -12.63 2.02 6.95
C LEU A 76 -12.06 3.22 6.18
N PRO A 77 -11.92 4.39 6.83
CA PRO A 77 -11.29 5.54 6.20
C PRO A 77 -9.80 5.27 5.93
N LEU A 78 -9.25 5.95 4.93
CA LEU A 78 -7.90 5.64 4.45
C LEU A 78 -6.81 5.91 5.50
N ASP A 79 -6.94 6.98 6.29
CA ASP A 79 -6.02 7.32 7.37
C ASP A 79 -5.88 6.18 8.40
N LYS A 80 -7.01 5.55 8.75
CA LYS A 80 -7.03 4.37 9.62
C LYS A 80 -6.33 3.17 8.98
N LEU A 81 -6.62 2.89 7.71
CA LEU A 81 -5.98 1.79 6.98
C LEU A 81 -4.45 1.97 6.85
N ILE A 82 -3.99 3.20 6.60
CA ILE A 82 -2.57 3.52 6.53
C ILE A 82 -1.91 3.38 7.90
N SER A 83 -2.55 3.91 8.95
CA SER A 83 -2.03 3.80 10.32
C SER A 83 -1.91 2.34 10.75
N ASP A 84 -2.90 1.51 10.47
CA ASP A 84 -2.88 0.08 10.80
C ASP A 84 -1.81 -0.67 10.00
N PHE A 85 -1.65 -0.32 8.73
CA PHE A 85 -0.64 -0.92 7.87
C PHE A 85 0.78 -0.65 8.38
N LEU A 86 1.08 0.61 8.71
CA LEU A 86 2.38 1.01 9.25
C LEU A 86 2.62 0.39 10.64
N ALA A 87 1.60 0.38 11.51
CA ALA A 87 1.69 -0.23 12.84
C ALA A 87 1.92 -1.76 12.79
N GLY A 88 1.39 -2.42 11.75
CA GLY A 88 1.63 -3.84 11.50
C GLY A 88 3.00 -4.17 10.89
N GLY A 89 3.84 -3.16 10.60
CA GLY A 89 5.16 -3.35 10.00
C GLY A 89 5.19 -3.28 8.47
N GLY A 90 4.07 -2.89 7.84
CA GLY A 90 4.04 -2.55 6.42
C GLY A 90 4.89 -1.32 6.11
N ARG A 91 5.49 -1.28 4.93
CA ARG A 91 6.35 -0.16 4.48
C ARG A 91 5.69 0.63 3.36
N ILE A 92 5.77 1.96 3.42
CA ILE A 92 5.27 2.84 2.36
C ILE A 92 6.42 3.64 1.77
N LEU A 93 6.61 3.52 0.45
CA LEU A 93 7.58 4.29 -0.31
C LEU A 93 6.88 5.30 -1.21
N VAL A 94 7.38 6.54 -1.23
CA VAL A 94 6.86 7.62 -2.07
C VAL A 94 7.84 8.00 -3.17
N CYS A 95 7.35 8.12 -4.41
CA CYS A 95 8.15 8.56 -5.54
C CYS A 95 8.74 9.96 -5.32
N LEU A 96 10.06 10.05 -5.08
CA LEU A 96 10.75 11.32 -4.82
C LEU A 96 10.64 12.32 -5.97
N PRO A 97 10.82 11.94 -7.26
CA PRO A 97 10.59 12.88 -8.37
C PRO A 97 9.16 13.41 -8.42
N CYS A 98 8.17 12.60 -8.05
CA CYS A 98 6.75 12.95 -8.12
C CYS A 98 6.38 14.03 -7.09
N ILE A 99 6.90 13.94 -5.86
CA ILE A 99 6.69 14.97 -4.82
C ILE A 99 7.48 16.24 -5.12
N LYS A 100 8.70 16.12 -5.67
CA LYS A 100 9.51 17.26 -6.11
C LYS A 100 8.81 18.07 -7.21
N ALA A 101 8.22 17.40 -8.20
CA ALA A 101 7.45 18.05 -9.26
C ALA A 101 6.25 18.87 -8.73
N ARG A 102 5.73 18.50 -7.55
CA ARG A 102 4.63 19.17 -6.85
C ARG A 102 5.10 20.14 -5.77
N LYS A 103 6.41 20.39 -5.65
CA LYS A 103 7.03 21.24 -4.62
C LYS A 103 6.71 20.79 -3.17
N VAL A 104 6.55 19.49 -2.98
CA VAL A 104 6.33 18.87 -1.67
C VAL A 104 7.65 18.33 -1.13
N THR A 105 7.92 18.60 0.14
CA THR A 105 9.10 18.14 0.88
C THR A 105 8.73 16.98 1.81
N THR A 106 9.74 16.21 2.25
CA THR A 106 9.50 14.98 3.04
C THR A 106 8.90 15.25 4.42
N ASP A 107 9.09 16.44 5.00
CA ASP A 107 8.46 16.86 6.26
C ASP A 107 6.94 17.09 6.16
N GLN A 108 6.41 17.21 4.93
CA GLN A 108 4.97 17.31 4.66
C GLN A 108 4.30 15.94 4.49
N LEU A 109 5.07 14.86 4.56
CA LEU A 109 4.56 13.49 4.50
C LEU A 109 4.17 12.99 5.90
N ILE A 110 3.24 12.04 5.95
CA ILE A 110 2.95 11.32 7.20
C ILE A 110 4.19 10.55 7.68
N GLU A 111 4.25 10.28 8.98
CA GLU A 111 5.35 9.51 9.59
C GLU A 111 5.37 8.05 9.06
N GLY A 112 6.56 7.46 8.98
CA GLY A 112 6.75 6.08 8.47
C GLY A 112 6.80 5.95 6.95
N VAL A 113 6.70 7.06 6.20
CA VAL A 113 6.85 7.06 4.73
C VAL A 113 8.27 7.41 4.32
N GLU A 114 8.85 6.62 3.43
CA GLU A 114 10.21 6.80 2.94
C GLU A 114 10.23 7.27 1.48
N ALA A 115 11.04 8.28 1.18
CA ALA A 115 11.20 8.73 -0.20
C ALA A 115 12.08 7.75 -1.01
N THR A 116 11.60 7.35 -2.19
CA THR A 116 12.27 6.36 -3.04
C THR A 116 12.61 6.90 -4.44
N THR A 117 13.56 6.23 -5.11
CA THR A 117 14.02 6.53 -6.47
C THR A 117 13.75 5.36 -7.41
N GLY A 118 13.88 5.57 -8.72
CA GLY A 118 13.66 4.50 -9.70
C GLY A 118 14.53 3.26 -9.49
N THR A 119 15.75 3.43 -8.96
CA THR A 119 16.64 2.31 -8.62
C THR A 119 16.01 1.43 -7.54
N VAL A 120 15.66 2.00 -6.40
CA VAL A 120 15.07 1.28 -5.26
C VAL A 120 13.73 0.63 -5.65
N VAL A 121 12.95 1.27 -6.52
CA VAL A 121 11.72 0.66 -7.06
C VAL A 121 12.04 -0.61 -7.85
N ASN A 122 13.04 -0.59 -8.72
CA ASN A 122 13.44 -1.78 -9.47
C ASN A 122 13.97 -2.87 -8.55
N ASP A 123 14.75 -2.52 -7.52
CA ASP A 123 15.21 -3.48 -6.51
C ASP A 123 14.01 -4.14 -5.79
N CYS A 124 13.02 -3.35 -5.37
CA CYS A 124 11.78 -3.86 -4.77
C CYS A 124 11.02 -4.81 -5.72
N ILE A 125 10.98 -4.51 -7.01
CA ILE A 125 10.32 -5.37 -8.02
C ILE A 125 11.09 -6.67 -8.21
N LEU A 126 12.41 -6.62 -8.30
CA LEU A 126 13.27 -7.79 -8.47
C LEU A 126 13.22 -8.73 -7.26
N GLU A 127 13.07 -8.16 -6.06
CA GLU A 127 12.96 -8.92 -4.82
C GLU A 127 11.55 -9.41 -4.49
N ALA A 128 10.51 -8.84 -5.11
CA ALA A 128 9.13 -9.19 -4.79
C ALA A 128 8.75 -10.56 -5.36
N ASP A 129 8.15 -11.41 -4.53
CA ASP A 129 7.57 -12.67 -4.98
C ASP A 129 6.32 -12.43 -5.83
N LYS A 130 5.57 -11.36 -5.49
CA LYS A 130 4.34 -10.96 -6.16
C LYS A 130 4.24 -9.44 -6.21
N VAL A 131 3.83 -8.94 -7.37
CA VAL A 131 3.59 -7.51 -7.61
C VAL A 131 2.16 -7.33 -8.09
N ILE A 132 1.43 -6.40 -7.50
CA ILE A 132 0.10 -5.99 -7.95
C ILE A 132 0.04 -4.48 -8.08
N SER A 133 -0.58 -4.00 -9.16
CA SER A 133 -0.82 -2.58 -9.37
C SER A 133 -2.30 -2.27 -9.19
N PHE A 134 -2.56 -1.25 -8.40
CA PHE A 134 -3.83 -0.54 -8.27
C PHE A 134 -3.69 0.76 -9.06
#